data_AF-A0A323UDF1-F1
#
_entry.id   AF-A0A323UDF1-F1
#
_cell.length_a   1.000
_cell.length_b   1.000
_cell.length_c   1.000
_cell.angle_alpha   90.00
_cell.angle_beta   90.00
_cell.angle_gamma   90.00
#
_symmetry.space_group_name_H-M   'P 1'
#
loop_
_entity.id
_entity.type
_entity.pdbx_description
1 polymer ?
#
loop_
_entity_poly.entity_id
_entity_poly.type
_entity_poly.pdbx_seq_one_letter_code
_entity_poly.pdbx_strand_id
1 'polypeptide(L)'
;MSSLKHPIADAVASIELVASRIETAFAQVGGQLGEGHTIFQGLNEALTDLARELSSAQIEGASGALRDIAGRLKSLADTLPAESALLDQLRGSVAEAGTLLKQLLKHVEMITTIARSARIESASLEGDREGFIAFTREAYDLGRTVQSSIEACVKDQQLLAAAVETTWGRQSEFERRYRPQLGASGGELMAAFADLGRQRNDSIGVAELAGSSARTISEVVGRSIVSLQAGDSTRQRLEHVCEGLRRAADPEPTLVPDMTEVQPLPRLLVNLEAAQLQDAQQEFDAGIGEIVRALSTILAEVATLVEKGRSLHGGREGGSASFLSRVRQTLAQASNLIAMCDDGGRSIDEALSVVEDTLEKFRDAIANLSDSVVDISLIGMNAGLRAGHLGVKGRAFVVIAHEMKLTADQMTGAAIRLRPLLEEIGKVGDDLRKSRANSDQTNLTSMETAILHTLHDVEAGNDRLGGLIGRLIDEGAKFDAVMNGAREQMTSLGSSASALPAVARCLEKAAGDLSGVGFGHQDEALLDELYARYTMERERDVHRQFLTPFGLTTKQPAPAASDCDFELF
;
A
#
# COMPACT_ATOMS: atom_id res chain seq x y z
N MET A 1 33.69 5.78 -76.14
CA MET A 1 32.35 5.31 -75.69
C MET A 1 32.38 4.07 -74.80
N SER A 2 33.30 3.09 -74.96
CA SER A 2 33.34 1.87 -74.10
C SER A 2 33.71 2.09 -72.62
N SER A 3 34.33 3.22 -72.24
CA SER A 3 34.90 3.42 -70.90
C SER A 3 33.89 3.77 -69.80
N LEU A 4 32.72 4.30 -70.15
CA LEU A 4 31.69 4.74 -69.19
C LEU A 4 30.59 3.69 -68.97
N LYS A 5 30.38 2.78 -69.94
CA LYS A 5 29.29 1.79 -69.88
C LYS A 5 29.39 0.84 -68.70
N HIS A 6 30.60 0.35 -68.39
CA HIS A 6 30.80 -0.58 -67.27
C HIS A 6 30.66 0.11 -65.89
N PRO A 7 31.29 1.27 -65.62
CA PRO A 7 31.05 2.04 -64.39
C PRO A 7 29.59 2.44 -64.18
N ILE A 8 28.87 2.80 -65.25
CA ILE A 8 27.44 3.15 -65.17
C ILE A 8 26.61 1.91 -64.83
N ALA A 9 26.85 0.76 -65.47
CA ALA A 9 26.11 -0.47 -65.18
C ALA A 9 26.28 -0.93 -63.72
N ASP A 10 27.51 -0.89 -63.20
CA ASP A 10 27.81 -1.26 -61.81
C ASP A 10 27.18 -0.27 -60.80
N ALA A 11 27.17 1.03 -61.14
CA ALA A 11 26.53 2.07 -60.34
C ALA A 11 25.01 1.90 -60.29
N VAL A 12 24.36 1.71 -61.45
CA VAL A 12 22.91 1.47 -61.55
C VAL A 12 22.51 0.24 -60.74
N ALA A 13 23.23 -0.87 -60.87
CA ALA A 13 22.95 -2.08 -60.08
C ALA A 13 23.07 -1.84 -58.56
N SER A 14 24.06 -1.06 -58.14
CA SER A 14 24.25 -0.70 -56.72
C SER A 14 23.15 0.22 -56.19
N ILE A 15 22.72 1.19 -56.99
CA ILE A 15 21.65 2.14 -56.63
C ILE A 15 20.30 1.42 -56.56
N GLU A 16 19.99 0.56 -57.52
CA GLU A 16 18.74 -0.24 -57.53
C GLU A 16 18.66 -1.20 -56.33
N LEU A 17 19.78 -1.80 -55.93
CA LEU A 17 19.84 -2.63 -54.73
C LEU A 17 19.48 -1.84 -53.46
N VAL A 18 19.97 -0.60 -53.35
CA VAL A 18 19.62 0.27 -52.21
C VAL A 18 18.16 0.70 -52.31
N ALA A 19 17.68 1.13 -53.48
CA ALA A 19 16.29 1.54 -53.69
C ALA A 19 15.28 0.44 -53.31
N SER A 20 15.53 -0.82 -53.69
CA SER A 20 14.69 -1.96 -53.30
C SER A 20 14.69 -2.23 -51.78
N ARG A 21 15.83 -2.01 -51.12
CA ARG A 21 15.94 -2.13 -49.66
C ARG A 21 15.19 -1.00 -48.93
N ILE A 22 15.16 0.21 -49.49
CA ILE A 22 14.40 1.33 -48.93
C ILE A 22 12.93 0.97 -48.83
N GLU A 23 12.32 0.51 -49.91
CA GLU A 23 10.90 0.15 -49.93
C GLU A 23 10.57 -0.94 -48.90
N THR A 24 11.37 -2.01 -48.88
CA THR A 24 11.16 -3.14 -47.97
C THR A 24 11.30 -2.73 -46.50
N ALA A 25 12.36 -1.98 -46.18
CA ALA A 25 12.65 -1.58 -44.80
C ALA A 25 11.64 -0.54 -44.28
N PHE A 26 11.25 0.44 -45.10
CA PHE A 26 10.26 1.45 -44.70
C PHE A 26 8.87 0.83 -44.51
N ALA A 27 8.46 -0.14 -45.34
CA ALA A 27 7.22 -0.87 -45.15
C ALA A 27 7.22 -1.68 -43.84
N GLN A 28 8.32 -2.37 -43.53
CA GLN A 28 8.47 -3.13 -42.29
C GLN A 28 8.48 -2.23 -41.05
N VAL A 29 9.26 -1.15 -41.07
CA VAL A 29 9.34 -0.17 -39.98
C VAL A 29 8.00 0.55 -39.79
N GLY A 30 7.28 0.87 -40.85
CA GLY A 30 5.92 1.42 -40.78
C GLY A 30 4.94 0.45 -40.09
N GLY A 31 5.01 -0.84 -40.43
CA GLY A 31 4.25 -1.89 -39.76
C GLY A 31 4.58 -2.02 -38.27
N GLN A 32 5.88 -2.01 -37.93
CA GLN A 32 6.36 -2.07 -36.54
C GLN A 32 5.98 -0.82 -35.73
N LEU A 33 6.00 0.37 -36.34
CA LEU A 33 5.53 1.60 -35.69
C LEU A 33 4.02 1.54 -35.42
N GLY A 34 3.23 1.00 -36.35
CA GLY A 34 1.80 0.76 -36.16
C GLY A 34 1.52 -0.22 -35.03
N GLU A 35 2.19 -1.38 -35.04
CA GLU A 35 2.10 -2.38 -33.98
C GLU A 35 2.55 -1.81 -32.63
N GLY A 36 3.68 -1.11 -32.60
CA GLY A 36 4.20 -0.44 -31.42
C GLY A 36 3.22 0.58 -30.86
N HIS A 37 2.54 1.36 -31.72
CA HIS A 37 1.49 2.28 -31.28
C HIS A 37 0.32 1.57 -30.60
N THR A 38 -0.14 0.43 -31.15
CA THR A 38 -1.20 -0.37 -30.52
C THR A 38 -0.76 -0.95 -29.18
N ILE A 39 0.47 -1.49 -29.09
CA ILE A 39 1.02 -2.00 -27.83
C ILE A 39 1.13 -0.87 -26.79
N PHE A 40 1.55 0.32 -27.22
CA PHE A 40 1.65 1.48 -26.35
C PHE A 40 0.28 1.95 -25.82
N GLN A 41 -0.77 1.90 -26.64
CA GLN A 41 -2.13 2.18 -26.17
C GLN A 41 -2.54 1.21 -25.06
N GLY A 42 -2.28 -0.10 -25.25
CA GLY A 42 -2.49 -1.11 -24.21
C GLY A 42 -1.70 -0.81 -22.93
N LEU A 43 -0.44 -0.41 -23.07
CA LEU A 43 0.43 -0.05 -21.94
C LEU A 43 -0.14 1.14 -21.15
N ASN A 44 -0.63 2.16 -21.86
CA ASN A 44 -1.23 3.33 -21.26
C ASN A 44 -2.57 3.01 -20.57
N GLU A 45 -3.38 2.12 -21.16
CA GLU A 45 -4.59 1.58 -20.53
C GLU A 45 -4.25 0.79 -19.26
N ALA A 46 -3.26 -0.11 -19.32
CA ALA A 46 -2.81 -0.90 -18.17
C ALA A 46 -2.32 -0.03 -17.01
N LEU A 47 -1.62 1.08 -17.28
CA LEU A 47 -1.23 2.05 -16.25
C LEU A 47 -2.40 2.83 -15.69
N THR A 48 -3.34 3.24 -16.54
CA THR A 48 -4.53 3.95 -16.11
C THR A 48 -5.38 3.04 -15.22
N ASP A 49 -5.48 1.76 -15.57
CA ASP A 49 -6.14 0.73 -14.79
C ASP A 49 -5.43 0.47 -13.45
N LEU A 50 -4.09 0.42 -13.46
CA LEU A 50 -3.28 0.31 -12.24
C LEU A 50 -3.50 1.50 -11.30
N ALA A 51 -3.46 2.72 -11.81
CA ALA A 51 -3.70 3.93 -11.04
C ALA A 51 -5.14 3.98 -10.49
N ARG A 52 -6.12 3.50 -11.27
CA ARG A 52 -7.53 3.41 -10.86
C ARG A 52 -7.74 2.38 -9.76
N GLU A 53 -7.12 1.21 -9.87
CA GLU A 53 -7.20 0.16 -8.85
C GLU A 53 -6.58 0.64 -7.53
N LEU A 54 -5.41 1.28 -7.56
CA LEU A 54 -4.76 1.89 -6.39
C LEU A 54 -5.58 3.01 -5.74
N SER A 55 -6.45 3.65 -6.53
CA SER A 55 -7.38 4.69 -6.07
C SER A 55 -8.80 4.15 -5.83
N SER A 56 -9.00 2.84 -5.86
CA SER A 56 -10.31 2.24 -5.72
C SER A 56 -10.89 2.43 -4.31
N ALA A 57 -12.22 2.49 -4.24
CA ALA A 57 -12.93 2.55 -2.97
C ALA A 57 -12.66 1.33 -2.08
N GLN A 58 -12.29 0.18 -2.66
CA GLN A 58 -11.91 -1.02 -1.91
C GLN A 58 -10.59 -0.85 -1.17
N ILE A 59 -9.54 -0.35 -1.83
CA ILE A 59 -8.24 -0.10 -1.18
C ILE A 59 -8.36 1.03 -0.16
N GLU A 60 -9.18 2.04 -0.43
CA GLU A 60 -9.51 3.10 0.53
C GLU A 60 -10.24 2.57 1.76
N GLY A 61 -11.24 1.70 1.55
CA GLY A 61 -11.96 1.01 2.63
C GLY A 61 -11.04 0.14 3.48
N ALA A 62 -10.19 -0.67 2.84
CA ALA A 62 -9.20 -1.50 3.52
C ALA A 62 -8.20 -0.65 4.32
N SER A 63 -7.72 0.46 3.76
CA SER A 63 -6.84 1.40 4.45
C SER A 63 -7.52 2.03 5.67
N GLY A 64 -8.77 2.46 5.53
CA GLY A 64 -9.58 2.95 6.64
C GLY A 64 -9.74 1.90 7.75
N ALA A 65 -10.03 0.66 7.36
CA ALA A 65 -10.16 -0.45 8.30
C ALA A 65 -8.84 -0.75 9.02
N LEU A 66 -7.69 -0.72 8.35
CA LEU A 66 -6.37 -0.88 9.01
C LEU A 66 -6.15 0.16 10.10
N ARG A 67 -6.46 1.43 9.83
CA ARG A 67 -6.36 2.51 10.81
C ARG A 67 -7.31 2.30 11.98
N ASP A 68 -8.55 1.89 11.71
CA ASP A 68 -9.56 1.69 12.74
C ASP A 68 -9.20 0.49 13.64
N ILE A 69 -8.71 -0.61 13.04
CA ILE A 69 -8.18 -1.78 13.76
C ILE A 69 -6.98 -1.36 14.61
N ALA A 70 -6.03 -0.61 14.06
CA ALA A 70 -4.86 -0.14 14.80
C ALA A 70 -5.24 0.76 16.00
N GLY A 71 -6.20 1.68 15.80
CA GLY A 71 -6.73 2.53 16.85
C GLY A 71 -7.38 1.72 17.98
N ARG A 72 -8.11 0.67 17.63
CA ARG A 72 -8.71 -0.25 18.61
C ARG A 72 -7.68 -1.08 19.36
N LEU A 73 -6.66 -1.63 18.69
CA LEU A 73 -5.57 -2.35 19.35
C LEU A 73 -4.83 -1.45 20.35
N LYS A 74 -4.61 -0.19 19.98
CA LYS A 74 -4.03 0.80 20.88
C LYS A 74 -4.94 1.09 22.07
N SER A 75 -6.24 1.27 21.84
CA SER A 75 -7.22 1.45 22.92
C SER A 75 -7.21 0.28 23.90
N LEU A 76 -7.17 -0.97 23.41
CA LEU A 76 -7.04 -2.16 24.26
C LEU A 76 -5.72 -2.16 25.05
N ALA A 77 -4.60 -1.80 24.41
CA ALA A 77 -3.31 -1.71 25.09
C ALA A 77 -3.28 -0.65 26.20
N ASP A 78 -4.05 0.43 26.02
CA ASP A 78 -4.16 1.55 26.96
C ASP A 78 -5.14 1.27 28.12
N THR A 79 -6.12 0.37 27.95
CA THR A 79 -7.08 0.00 29.01
C THR A 79 -6.53 -1.06 29.97
N LEU A 80 -5.72 -2.02 29.51
CA LEU A 80 -5.19 -3.11 30.36
C LEU A 80 -4.54 -2.64 31.67
N PRO A 81 -3.70 -1.58 31.71
CA PRO A 81 -3.10 -1.11 32.96
C PRO A 81 -4.12 -0.56 33.96
N ALA A 82 -5.20 0.07 33.46
CA ALA A 82 -6.27 0.58 34.33
C ALA A 82 -7.03 -0.59 34.97
N GLU A 83 -7.31 -1.66 34.22
CA GLU A 83 -7.94 -2.88 34.74
C GLU A 83 -7.05 -3.57 35.79
N SER A 84 -5.74 -3.71 35.52
CA SER A 84 -4.78 -4.27 36.48
C SER A 84 -4.72 -3.46 37.77
N ALA A 85 -4.75 -2.13 37.69
CA ALA A 85 -4.74 -1.24 38.86
C ALA A 85 -6.02 -1.34 39.69
N LEU A 86 -7.18 -1.43 39.03
CA LEU A 86 -8.47 -1.62 39.72
C LEU A 86 -8.54 -2.99 40.42
N LEU A 87 -8.06 -4.06 39.78
CA LEU A 87 -7.97 -5.38 40.43
C LEU A 87 -6.99 -5.39 41.61
N ASP A 88 -5.89 -4.64 41.52
CA ASP A 88 -4.95 -4.50 42.64
C ASP A 88 -5.59 -3.75 43.82
N GLN A 89 -6.34 -2.68 43.54
CA GLN A 89 -7.11 -1.96 44.55
C GLN A 89 -8.15 -2.89 45.20
N LEU A 90 -8.90 -3.64 44.39
CA LEU A 90 -9.88 -4.61 44.87
C LEU A 90 -9.24 -5.67 45.78
N ARG A 91 -8.08 -6.20 45.38
CA ARG A 91 -7.29 -7.14 46.17
C ARG A 91 -6.95 -6.54 47.54
N GLY A 92 -6.48 -5.29 47.57
CA GLY A 92 -6.16 -4.57 48.80
C GLY A 92 -7.37 -4.46 49.74
N SER A 93 -8.50 -3.97 49.24
CA SER A 93 -9.72 -3.79 50.03
C SER A 93 -10.30 -5.12 50.54
N VAL A 94 -10.27 -6.18 49.72
CA VAL A 94 -10.72 -7.53 50.12
C VAL A 94 -9.83 -8.12 51.21
N ALA A 95 -8.50 -7.91 51.14
CA ALA A 95 -7.57 -8.36 52.17
C ALA A 95 -7.82 -7.61 53.49
N GLU A 96 -8.02 -6.30 53.44
CA GLU A 96 -8.32 -5.47 54.61
C GLU A 96 -9.63 -5.90 55.28
N ALA A 97 -10.70 -6.11 54.49
CA ALA A 97 -11.98 -6.64 54.98
C ALA A 97 -11.81 -7.99 55.69
N GLY A 98 -10.97 -8.88 55.16
CA GLY A 98 -10.62 -10.15 55.80
C GLY A 98 -9.94 -9.99 57.16
N THR A 99 -9.09 -8.99 57.33
CA THR A 99 -8.46 -8.71 58.63
C THR A 99 -9.48 -8.24 59.68
N LEU A 100 -10.42 -7.37 59.30
CA LEU A 100 -11.48 -6.89 60.19
C LEU A 100 -12.47 -7.99 60.55
N LEU A 101 -12.85 -8.85 59.60
CA LEU A 101 -13.72 -10.00 59.88
C LEU A 101 -13.08 -10.98 60.87
N LYS A 102 -11.77 -11.24 60.77
CA LYS A 102 -11.03 -12.05 61.76
C LYS A 102 -11.01 -11.41 63.15
N GLN A 103 -10.83 -10.09 63.22
CA GLN A 103 -10.93 -9.36 64.49
C GLN A 103 -12.33 -9.47 65.09
N LEU A 104 -13.36 -9.35 64.25
CA LEU A 104 -14.75 -9.42 64.67
C LEU A 104 -15.12 -10.82 65.20
N LEU A 105 -14.68 -11.88 64.51
CA LEU A 105 -14.83 -13.27 64.98
C LEU A 105 -14.21 -13.46 66.37
N LYS A 106 -13.02 -12.92 66.61
CA LYS A 106 -12.35 -12.98 67.93
C LYS A 106 -13.17 -12.30 69.03
N HIS A 107 -13.80 -11.16 68.74
CA HIS A 107 -14.67 -10.49 69.72
C HIS A 107 -15.94 -11.31 70.00
N VAL A 108 -16.53 -11.93 68.97
CA VAL A 108 -17.70 -12.82 69.15
C VAL A 108 -17.36 -14.05 70.01
N GLU A 109 -16.21 -14.67 69.78
CA GLU A 109 -15.69 -15.78 70.61
C GLU A 109 -15.47 -15.34 72.07
N MET A 110 -15.07 -14.10 72.29
CA MET A 110 -14.94 -13.53 73.63
C MET A 110 -16.31 -13.39 74.31
N ILE A 111 -17.35 -12.95 73.60
CA ILE A 111 -18.72 -12.90 74.15
C ILE A 111 -19.23 -14.28 74.54
N THR A 112 -19.07 -15.30 73.69
CA THR A 112 -19.52 -16.66 74.03
C THR A 112 -18.74 -17.23 75.23
N THR A 113 -17.46 -16.86 75.38
CA THR A 113 -16.62 -17.21 76.54
C THR A 113 -17.07 -16.49 77.82
N ILE A 114 -17.40 -15.19 77.73
CA ILE A 114 -17.93 -14.40 78.84
C ILE A 114 -19.29 -14.96 79.27
N ALA A 115 -20.21 -15.25 78.33
CA ALA A 115 -21.51 -15.83 78.62
C ALA A 115 -21.40 -17.20 79.29
N ARG A 116 -20.42 -18.03 78.88
CA ARG A 116 -20.14 -19.33 79.53
C ARG A 116 -19.57 -19.16 80.94
N SER A 117 -18.65 -18.22 81.13
CA SER A 117 -18.08 -17.91 82.45
C SER A 117 -19.17 -17.38 83.41
N ALA A 118 -20.04 -16.50 82.90
CA ALA A 118 -21.22 -16.01 83.59
C ALA A 118 -22.16 -17.14 84.02
N ARG A 119 -22.34 -18.16 83.17
CA ARG A 119 -23.19 -19.31 83.49
C ARG A 119 -22.61 -20.20 84.59
N ILE A 120 -21.28 -20.30 84.68
CA ILE A 120 -20.62 -21.02 85.78
C ILE A 120 -20.81 -20.25 87.08
N GLU A 121 -20.59 -18.94 87.06
CA GLU A 121 -20.76 -18.08 88.23
C GLU A 121 -22.22 -18.02 88.71
N SER A 122 -23.21 -18.10 87.81
CA SER A 122 -24.64 -18.08 88.17
C SER A 122 -25.07 -19.37 88.86
N ALA A 123 -24.34 -20.47 88.63
CA ALA A 123 -24.60 -21.72 89.33
C ALA A 123 -24.23 -21.65 90.82
N SER A 124 -23.38 -20.69 91.23
CA SER A 124 -22.87 -20.49 92.59
C SER A 124 -23.68 -19.51 93.44
N LEU A 125 -24.69 -18.84 92.87
CA LEU A 125 -25.55 -17.86 93.56
C LEU A 125 -26.75 -18.51 94.27
N GLU A 126 -26.96 -18.16 95.55
CA GLU A 126 -28.17 -18.49 96.32
C GLU A 126 -29.18 -17.32 96.25
N GLY A 127 -30.25 -17.51 95.47
CA GLY A 127 -31.31 -16.52 95.18
C GLY A 127 -31.23 -15.91 93.78
N ASP A 128 -32.37 -15.78 93.09
CA ASP A 128 -32.53 -15.23 91.71
C ASP A 128 -31.83 -16.00 90.57
N ARG A 129 -31.50 -17.28 90.81
CA ARG A 129 -30.75 -18.17 89.91
C ARG A 129 -31.37 -18.34 88.51
N GLU A 130 -32.70 -18.42 88.42
CA GLU A 130 -33.39 -18.61 87.13
C GLU A 130 -33.21 -17.41 86.19
N GLY A 131 -33.26 -16.18 86.71
CA GLY A 131 -33.09 -14.96 85.92
C GLY A 131 -31.68 -14.83 85.32
N PHE A 132 -30.63 -15.16 86.08
CA PHE A 132 -29.25 -15.15 85.58
C PHE A 132 -28.97 -16.31 84.62
N ILE A 133 -29.53 -17.51 84.85
CA ILE A 133 -29.39 -18.63 83.91
C ILE A 133 -30.06 -18.31 82.57
N ALA A 134 -31.26 -17.72 82.57
CA ALA A 134 -31.95 -17.30 81.35
C ALA A 134 -31.13 -16.28 80.55
N PHE A 135 -30.62 -15.24 81.22
CA PHE A 135 -29.73 -14.22 80.63
C PHE A 135 -28.49 -14.84 79.98
N THR A 136 -27.77 -15.71 80.70
CA THR A 136 -26.53 -16.31 80.17
C THR A 136 -26.79 -17.26 79.01
N ARG A 137 -27.97 -17.90 78.97
CA ARG A 137 -28.41 -18.72 77.83
C ARG A 137 -28.70 -17.84 76.62
N GLU A 138 -29.47 -16.78 76.79
CA GLU A 138 -29.84 -15.86 75.71
C GLU A 138 -28.59 -15.20 75.09
N ALA A 139 -27.67 -14.70 75.92
CA ALA A 139 -26.38 -14.16 75.47
C ALA A 139 -25.53 -15.20 74.72
N TYR A 140 -25.53 -16.46 75.18
CA TYR A 140 -24.79 -17.54 74.54
C TYR A 140 -25.40 -17.96 73.20
N ASP A 141 -26.72 -18.11 73.11
CA ASP A 141 -27.42 -18.52 71.90
C ASP A 141 -27.33 -17.43 70.82
N LEU A 142 -27.45 -16.16 71.22
CA LEU A 142 -27.25 -15.01 70.33
C LEU A 142 -25.80 -14.92 69.87
N GLY A 143 -24.83 -15.02 70.78
CA GLY A 143 -23.41 -15.05 70.45
C GLY A 143 -23.05 -16.18 69.48
N ARG A 144 -23.64 -17.36 69.65
CA ARG A 144 -23.44 -18.50 68.75
C ARG A 144 -24.06 -18.28 67.35
N THR A 145 -25.21 -17.63 67.28
CA THR A 145 -25.86 -17.27 66.02
C THR A 145 -25.01 -16.28 65.22
N VAL A 146 -24.53 -15.22 65.89
CA VAL A 146 -23.59 -14.26 65.31
C VAL A 146 -22.30 -14.96 64.89
N GLN A 147 -21.75 -15.84 65.73
CA GLN A 147 -20.53 -16.58 65.44
C GLN A 147 -20.66 -17.37 64.13
N SER A 148 -21.74 -18.14 63.97
CA SER A 148 -21.99 -18.91 62.75
C SER A 148 -22.08 -18.02 61.50
N SER A 149 -22.70 -16.84 61.61
CA SER A 149 -22.83 -15.88 60.50
C SER A 149 -21.48 -15.29 60.09
N ILE A 150 -20.66 -14.88 61.07
CA ILE A 150 -19.34 -14.30 60.83
C ILE A 150 -18.35 -15.37 60.35
N GLU A 151 -18.42 -16.61 60.85
CA GLU A 151 -17.64 -17.74 60.34
C GLU A 151 -17.96 -18.04 58.87
N ALA A 152 -19.23 -17.96 58.47
CA ALA A 152 -19.63 -18.08 57.07
C ALA A 152 -19.03 -16.93 56.23
N CYS A 153 -19.10 -15.69 56.73
CA CYS A 153 -18.49 -14.54 56.04
C CYS A 153 -16.97 -14.66 55.92
N VAL A 154 -16.27 -15.17 56.93
CA VAL A 154 -14.82 -15.40 56.85
C VAL A 154 -14.49 -16.44 55.77
N LYS A 155 -15.32 -17.48 55.60
CA LYS A 155 -15.15 -18.47 54.52
C LYS A 155 -15.40 -17.85 53.15
N ASP A 156 -16.50 -17.12 52.98
CA ASP A 156 -16.81 -16.43 51.73
C ASP A 156 -15.74 -15.38 51.39
N GLN A 157 -15.19 -14.68 52.39
CA GLN A 157 -14.06 -13.75 52.23
C GLN A 157 -12.81 -14.45 51.71
N GLN A 158 -12.50 -15.65 52.22
CA GLN A 158 -11.33 -16.41 51.75
C GLN A 158 -11.50 -16.86 50.30
N LEU A 159 -12.72 -17.27 49.92
CA LEU A 159 -13.04 -17.61 48.53
C LEU A 159 -12.91 -16.39 47.62
N LEU A 160 -13.46 -15.25 48.04
CA LEU A 160 -13.35 -13.98 47.31
C LEU A 160 -11.88 -13.54 47.17
N ALA A 161 -11.10 -13.58 48.25
CA ALA A 161 -9.69 -13.22 48.22
C ALA A 161 -8.90 -14.13 47.28
N ALA A 162 -9.16 -15.43 47.30
CA ALA A 162 -8.51 -16.38 46.39
C ALA A 162 -8.90 -16.14 44.92
N ALA A 163 -10.18 -15.84 44.66
CA ALA A 163 -10.67 -15.51 43.32
C ALA A 163 -10.02 -14.22 42.79
N VAL A 164 -10.03 -13.14 43.57
CA VAL A 164 -9.43 -11.85 43.20
C VAL A 164 -7.91 -11.97 43.03
N GLU A 165 -7.20 -12.69 43.89
CA GLU A 165 -5.75 -12.90 43.74
C GLU A 165 -5.43 -13.66 42.45
N THR A 166 -6.20 -14.72 42.16
CA THR A 166 -6.01 -15.53 40.95
C THR A 166 -6.26 -14.69 39.70
N THR A 167 -7.34 -13.90 39.69
CA THR A 167 -7.69 -13.03 38.56
C THR A 167 -6.70 -11.88 38.40
N TRP A 168 -6.24 -11.26 39.48
CA TRP A 168 -5.19 -10.23 39.43
C TRP A 168 -3.88 -10.81 38.88
N GLY A 169 -3.45 -11.99 39.35
CA GLY A 169 -2.24 -12.65 38.85
C GLY A 169 -2.33 -12.95 37.35
N ARG A 170 -3.47 -13.47 36.90
CA ARG A 170 -3.74 -13.71 35.47
C ARG A 170 -3.74 -12.42 34.66
N GLN A 171 -4.43 -11.38 35.12
CA GLN A 171 -4.52 -10.10 34.40
C GLN A 171 -3.16 -9.38 34.35
N SER A 172 -2.39 -9.40 35.43
CA SER A 172 -1.06 -8.78 35.47
C SER A 172 -0.08 -9.49 34.52
N GLU A 173 -0.11 -10.83 34.48
CA GLU A 173 0.67 -11.60 33.51
C GLU A 173 0.20 -11.33 32.07
N PHE A 174 -1.11 -11.27 31.87
CA PHE A 174 -1.73 -10.95 30.58
C PHE A 174 -1.28 -9.58 30.08
N GLU A 175 -1.40 -8.53 30.90
CA GLU A 175 -0.93 -7.18 30.58
C GLU A 175 0.54 -7.20 30.19
N ARG A 176 1.40 -7.79 31.03
CA ARG A 176 2.85 -7.83 30.81
C ARG A 176 3.20 -8.50 29.48
N ARG A 177 2.47 -9.55 29.10
CA ARG A 177 2.73 -10.35 27.90
C ARG A 177 2.16 -9.70 26.64
N TYR A 178 0.92 -9.22 26.67
CA TYR A 178 0.16 -8.86 25.47
C TYR A 178 0.10 -7.36 25.20
N ARG A 179 0.24 -6.50 26.21
CA ARG A 179 0.27 -5.03 25.99
C ARG A 179 1.35 -4.59 25.00
N PRO A 180 2.62 -5.05 25.09
CA PRO A 180 3.62 -4.69 24.08
C PRO A 180 3.27 -5.22 22.68
N GLN A 181 2.64 -6.40 22.59
CA GLN A 181 2.29 -7.02 21.31
C GLN A 181 1.11 -6.30 20.63
N LEU A 182 0.11 -5.87 21.40
CA LEU A 182 -1.00 -5.03 20.93
C LEU A 182 -0.46 -3.69 20.40
N GLY A 183 0.44 -3.05 21.16
CA GLY A 183 1.07 -1.79 20.75
C GLY A 183 1.94 -1.94 19.49
N ALA A 184 2.73 -3.00 19.40
CA ALA A 184 3.57 -3.28 18.22
C ALA A 184 2.70 -3.55 16.98
N SER A 185 1.69 -4.43 17.10
CA SER A 185 0.78 -4.75 16.00
C SER A 185 0.00 -3.52 15.53
N GLY A 186 -0.49 -2.70 16.46
CA GLY A 186 -1.13 -1.42 16.12
C GLY A 186 -0.18 -0.45 15.41
N GLY A 187 1.08 -0.35 15.86
CA GLY A 187 2.10 0.45 15.20
C GLY A 187 2.41 -0.02 13.78
N GLU A 188 2.52 -1.34 13.57
CA GLU A 188 2.75 -1.93 12.25
C GLU A 188 1.58 -1.68 11.29
N LEU A 189 0.33 -1.83 11.75
CA LEU A 189 -0.85 -1.53 10.93
C LEU A 189 -0.94 -0.04 10.57
N MET A 190 -0.56 0.87 11.48
CA MET A 190 -0.48 2.30 11.18
C MET A 190 0.61 2.63 10.17
N ALA A 191 1.77 1.98 10.25
CA ALA A 191 2.82 2.12 9.25
C ALA A 191 2.33 1.62 7.89
N ALA A 192 1.66 0.47 7.85
CA ALA A 192 1.06 -0.05 6.62
C ALA A 192 0.01 0.88 6.01
N PHE A 193 -0.86 1.47 6.83
CA PHE A 193 -1.80 2.50 6.40
C PHE A 193 -1.08 3.71 5.77
N ALA A 194 -0.02 4.21 6.43
CA ALA A 194 0.74 5.33 5.92
C ALA A 194 1.46 5.00 4.59
N ASP A 195 1.93 3.76 4.44
CA ASP A 195 2.59 3.28 3.23
C ASP A 195 1.60 3.18 2.05
N LEU A 196 0.41 2.62 2.28
CA LEU A 196 -0.68 2.61 1.30
C LEU A 196 -1.11 4.03 0.90
N GLY A 197 -1.17 4.95 1.86
CA GLY A 197 -1.46 6.36 1.59
C GLY A 197 -0.41 7.02 0.68
N ARG A 198 0.88 6.71 0.87
CA ARG A 198 1.94 7.19 -0.02
C ARG A 198 1.84 6.58 -1.43
N GLN A 199 1.61 5.28 -1.52
CA GLN A 199 1.44 4.56 -2.78
C GLN A 199 0.26 5.11 -3.61
N ARG A 200 -0.85 5.48 -2.95
CA ARG A 200 -1.99 6.15 -3.59
C ARG A 200 -1.62 7.52 -4.17
N ASN A 201 -0.91 8.35 -3.39
CA ASN A 201 -0.46 9.66 -3.88
C ASN A 201 0.51 9.52 -5.05
N ASP A 202 1.42 8.54 -5.00
CA ASP A 202 2.34 8.25 -6.11
C ASP A 202 1.59 7.80 -7.38
N SER A 203 0.44 7.13 -7.23
CA SER A 203 -0.39 6.66 -8.36
C SER A 203 -0.98 7.81 -9.17
N ILE A 204 -1.33 8.93 -8.52
CA ILE A 204 -1.78 10.15 -9.21
C ILE A 204 -0.68 10.65 -10.14
N GLY A 205 0.57 10.70 -9.66
CA GLY A 205 1.71 11.10 -10.48
C GLY A 205 2.00 10.15 -11.65
N VAL A 206 1.65 8.86 -11.54
CA VAL A 206 1.80 7.91 -12.66
C VAL A 206 0.74 8.12 -13.73
N ALA A 207 -0.50 8.43 -13.37
CA ALA A 207 -1.52 8.77 -14.35
C ALA A 207 -1.15 10.03 -15.15
N GLU A 208 -0.58 11.04 -14.49
CA GLU A 208 -0.08 12.26 -15.15
C GLU A 208 1.09 11.95 -16.10
N LEU A 209 2.07 11.18 -15.64
CA LEU A 209 3.22 10.76 -16.44
C LEU A 209 2.80 9.92 -17.66
N ALA A 210 1.85 8.99 -17.48
CA ALA A 210 1.30 8.20 -18.57
C ALA A 210 0.66 9.08 -19.63
N GLY A 211 -0.12 10.09 -19.21
CA GLY A 211 -0.70 11.08 -20.11
C GLY A 211 0.35 11.91 -20.86
N SER A 212 1.43 12.36 -20.20
CA SER A 212 2.48 13.13 -20.88
C SER A 212 3.27 12.26 -21.87
N SER A 213 3.70 11.06 -21.47
CA SER A 213 4.45 10.15 -22.34
C SER A 213 3.59 9.71 -23.52
N ALA A 214 2.27 9.51 -23.36
CA ALA A 214 1.37 9.20 -24.47
C ALA A 214 1.30 10.30 -25.53
N ARG A 215 1.32 11.57 -25.09
CA ARG A 215 1.38 12.72 -26.00
C ARG A 215 2.70 12.76 -26.75
N THR A 216 3.82 12.65 -26.04
CA THR A 216 5.16 12.66 -26.63
C THR A 216 5.34 11.52 -27.63
N ILE A 217 4.90 10.30 -27.29
CA ILE A 217 5.01 9.16 -28.18
C ILE A 217 4.14 9.34 -29.42
N SER A 218 2.91 9.84 -29.28
CA SER A 218 2.05 10.14 -30.43
C SER A 218 2.65 11.19 -31.36
N GLU A 219 3.23 12.25 -30.81
CA GLU A 219 3.94 13.28 -31.59
C GLU A 219 5.17 12.73 -32.32
N VAL A 220 5.97 11.89 -31.64
CA VAL A 220 7.18 11.31 -32.23
C VAL A 220 6.84 10.25 -33.29
N VAL A 221 5.81 9.43 -33.08
CA VAL A 221 5.29 8.50 -34.09
C VAL A 221 4.75 9.27 -35.30
N GLY A 222 3.95 10.33 -35.08
CA GLY A 222 3.44 11.18 -36.15
C GLY A 222 4.56 11.79 -36.99
N ARG A 223 5.61 12.32 -36.34
CA ARG A 223 6.81 12.82 -37.03
C ARG A 223 7.55 11.71 -37.79
N SER A 224 7.67 10.53 -37.21
CA SER A 224 8.34 9.40 -37.85
C SER A 224 7.60 8.95 -39.11
N ILE A 225 6.26 8.97 -39.11
CA ILE A 225 5.43 8.70 -40.30
C ILE A 225 5.68 9.73 -41.40
N VAL A 226 5.80 11.01 -41.06
CA VAL A 226 6.17 12.06 -42.03
C VAL A 226 7.60 11.83 -42.56
N SER A 227 8.56 11.49 -41.70
CA SER A 227 9.92 11.13 -42.11
C SER A 227 9.97 9.85 -42.97
N LEU A 228 9.00 8.93 -42.85
CA LEU A 228 8.89 7.77 -43.74
C LEU A 228 8.60 8.20 -45.20
N GLN A 229 7.88 9.31 -45.41
CA GLN A 229 7.63 9.84 -46.76
C GLN A 229 8.91 10.36 -47.44
N ALA A 230 9.91 10.81 -46.66
CA ALA A 230 11.22 11.16 -47.20
C ALA A 230 11.95 9.95 -47.79
N GLY A 231 11.63 8.73 -47.33
CA GLY A 231 12.11 7.49 -47.94
C GLY A 231 11.56 7.26 -49.35
N ASP A 232 10.27 7.55 -49.58
CA ASP A 232 9.69 7.47 -50.93
C ASP A 232 10.29 8.53 -51.85
N SER A 233 10.48 9.76 -51.35
CA SER A 233 11.20 10.79 -52.09
C SER A 233 12.61 10.34 -52.47
N THR A 234 13.38 9.80 -51.53
CA THR A 234 14.72 9.28 -51.80
C THR A 234 14.69 8.17 -52.86
N ARG A 235 13.75 7.21 -52.75
CA ARG A 235 13.58 6.14 -53.75
C ARG A 235 13.34 6.71 -55.14
N GLN A 236 12.42 7.68 -55.29
CA GLN A 236 12.15 8.33 -56.59
C GLN A 236 13.40 9.04 -57.13
N ARG A 237 14.14 9.75 -56.27
CA ARG A 237 15.39 10.41 -56.66
C ARG A 237 16.44 9.42 -57.14
N LEU A 238 16.59 8.26 -56.48
CA LEU A 238 17.49 7.20 -56.93
C LEU A 238 17.06 6.59 -58.28
N GLU A 239 15.75 6.48 -58.53
CA GLU A 239 15.22 6.03 -59.83
C GLU A 239 15.51 7.01 -60.96
N HIS A 240 15.35 8.32 -60.70
CA HIS A 240 15.73 9.36 -61.65
C HIS A 240 17.22 9.37 -61.94
N VAL A 241 18.07 9.18 -60.92
CA VAL A 241 19.52 9.02 -61.09
C VAL A 241 19.84 7.82 -61.98
N CYS A 242 19.20 6.67 -61.75
CA CYS A 242 19.35 5.49 -62.60
C CYS A 242 18.90 5.76 -64.05
N GLU A 243 17.81 6.50 -64.26
CA GLU A 243 17.34 6.87 -65.60
C GLU A 243 18.33 7.81 -66.31
N GLY A 244 18.82 8.85 -65.62
CA GLY A 244 19.82 9.78 -66.15
C GLY A 244 21.13 9.08 -66.52
N LEU A 245 21.59 8.15 -65.67
CA LEU A 245 22.77 7.33 -65.94
C LEU A 245 22.58 6.42 -67.16
N ARG A 246 21.40 5.80 -67.32
CA ARG A 246 21.08 4.97 -68.52
C ARG A 246 21.08 5.79 -69.80
N ARG A 247 20.52 7.01 -69.77
CA ARG A 247 20.57 7.95 -70.90
C ARG A 247 21.99 8.38 -71.25
N ALA A 248 22.86 8.52 -70.25
CA ALA A 248 24.28 8.80 -70.48
C ALA A 248 25.04 7.60 -71.09
N ALA A 249 24.60 6.36 -70.81
CA ALA A 249 25.20 5.14 -71.35
C ALA A 249 24.79 4.84 -72.81
N ASP A 250 23.56 5.17 -73.18
CA ASP A 250 22.99 5.00 -74.53
C ASP A 250 22.34 6.30 -75.03
N PRO A 251 23.14 7.30 -75.45
CA PRO A 251 22.59 8.52 -76.06
C PRO A 251 21.87 8.18 -77.37
N GLU A 252 20.73 8.83 -77.63
CA GLU A 252 19.96 8.60 -78.87
C GLU A 252 20.85 8.75 -80.12
N PRO A 253 20.70 7.87 -81.14
CA PRO A 253 21.53 7.92 -82.34
C PRO A 253 21.30 9.24 -83.07
N THR A 254 22.32 10.10 -83.07
CA THR A 254 22.34 11.32 -83.85
C THR A 254 22.43 10.97 -85.34
N LEU A 255 21.66 11.65 -86.19
CA LEU A 255 21.61 11.43 -87.66
C LEU A 255 22.95 11.71 -88.38
N VAL A 256 23.98 12.18 -87.66
CA VAL A 256 25.33 12.43 -88.17
C VAL A 256 26.32 11.56 -87.40
N PRO A 257 26.95 10.54 -88.02
CA PRO A 257 27.95 9.73 -87.36
C PRO A 257 29.27 10.50 -87.31
N ASP A 258 29.55 11.16 -86.18
CA ASP A 258 30.87 11.75 -85.94
C ASP A 258 31.81 10.71 -85.32
N MET A 259 32.62 10.12 -86.17
CA MET A 259 33.58 9.07 -85.83
C MET A 259 34.88 9.73 -85.38
N THR A 260 35.01 10.25 -84.15
CA THR A 260 36.26 10.21 -83.35
C THR A 260 36.30 10.93 -81.99
N GLU A 261 35.37 11.80 -81.60
CA GLU A 261 35.48 12.50 -80.29
C GLU A 261 34.53 11.95 -79.22
N VAL A 262 35.06 11.79 -78.00
CA VAL A 262 34.28 11.42 -76.81
C VAL A 262 33.32 12.58 -76.53
N GLN A 263 32.04 12.41 -76.87
CA GLN A 263 31.04 13.46 -76.67
C GLN A 263 31.05 13.96 -75.21
N PRO A 264 31.07 15.29 -74.99
CA PRO A 264 31.16 15.89 -73.65
C PRO A 264 29.88 15.73 -72.83
N LEU A 265 28.73 15.61 -73.49
CA LEU A 265 27.41 15.51 -72.86
C LEU A 265 27.25 14.27 -71.96
N PRO A 266 27.56 13.03 -72.38
CA PRO A 266 27.54 11.86 -71.49
C PRO A 266 28.36 12.02 -70.20
N ARG A 267 29.49 12.74 -70.27
CA ARG A 267 30.36 12.99 -69.12
C ARG A 267 29.75 14.04 -68.18
N LEU A 268 29.11 15.09 -68.74
CA LEU A 268 28.34 16.07 -67.97
C LEU A 268 27.16 15.42 -67.24
N LEU A 269 26.40 14.57 -67.93
CA LEU A 269 25.29 13.82 -67.34
C LEU A 269 25.74 12.94 -66.17
N VAL A 270 26.82 12.17 -66.35
CA VAL A 270 27.35 11.32 -65.26
C VAL A 270 27.78 12.13 -64.03
N ASN A 271 28.39 13.31 -64.21
CA ASN A 271 28.74 14.20 -63.10
C ASN A 271 27.51 14.85 -62.45
N LEU A 272 26.50 15.22 -63.23
CA LEU A 272 25.21 15.72 -62.73
C LEU A 272 24.52 14.65 -61.88
N GLU A 273 24.41 13.43 -62.39
CA GLU A 273 23.79 12.32 -61.67
C GLU A 273 24.58 11.90 -60.43
N ALA A 274 25.91 12.03 -60.45
CA ALA A 274 26.73 11.84 -59.25
C ALA A 274 26.44 12.90 -58.18
N ALA A 275 26.23 14.17 -58.57
CA ALA A 275 25.82 15.24 -57.65
C ALA A 275 24.40 15.02 -57.10
N GLN A 276 23.44 14.59 -57.93
CA GLN A 276 22.10 14.22 -57.51
C GLN A 276 22.11 13.05 -56.52
N LEU A 277 22.92 12.03 -56.78
CA LEU A 277 23.10 10.87 -55.91
C LEU A 277 23.67 11.25 -54.54
N GLN A 278 24.64 12.17 -54.50
CA GLN A 278 25.21 12.67 -53.24
C GLN A 278 24.19 13.45 -52.41
N ASP A 279 23.42 14.35 -53.03
CA ASP A 279 22.40 15.11 -52.31
C ASP A 279 21.25 14.21 -51.81
N ALA A 280 20.79 13.26 -52.64
CA ALA A 280 19.78 12.27 -52.24
C ALA A 280 20.25 11.42 -51.07
N GLN A 281 21.53 11.01 -51.06
CA GLN A 281 22.09 10.23 -49.96
C GLN A 281 22.23 11.04 -48.66
N GLN A 282 22.63 12.31 -48.73
CA GLN A 282 22.73 13.17 -47.55
C GLN A 282 21.38 13.40 -46.89
N GLU A 283 20.34 13.66 -47.68
CA GLU A 283 18.96 13.79 -47.19
C GLU A 283 18.47 12.48 -46.56
N PHE A 284 18.78 11.35 -47.19
CA PHE A 284 18.41 10.04 -46.70
C PHE A 284 19.07 9.68 -45.36
N ASP A 285 20.38 9.91 -45.23
CA ASP A 285 21.11 9.70 -43.98
C ASP A 285 20.57 10.58 -42.85
N ALA A 286 20.24 11.84 -43.14
CA ALA A 286 19.61 12.75 -42.19
C ALA A 286 18.26 12.21 -41.71
N GLY A 287 17.42 11.76 -42.65
CA GLY A 287 16.11 11.16 -42.36
C GLY A 287 16.20 9.88 -41.51
N ILE A 288 17.12 8.96 -41.84
CA ILE A 288 17.38 7.77 -41.01
C ILE A 288 17.83 8.17 -39.61
N GLY A 289 18.75 9.14 -39.50
CA GLY A 289 19.23 9.64 -38.21
C GLY A 289 18.12 10.22 -37.35
N GLU A 290 17.14 10.90 -37.95
CA GLU A 290 15.96 11.41 -37.24
C GLU A 290 15.06 10.29 -36.72
N ILE A 291 14.78 9.27 -37.54
CA ILE A 291 13.93 8.14 -37.15
C ILE A 291 14.61 7.31 -36.04
N VAL A 292 15.91 7.04 -36.14
CA VAL A 292 16.66 6.33 -35.09
C VAL A 292 16.65 7.10 -33.76
N ARG A 293 16.79 8.44 -33.81
CA ARG A 293 16.67 9.31 -32.61
C ARG A 293 15.25 9.26 -32.04
N ALA A 294 14.23 9.37 -32.88
CA ALA A 294 12.82 9.28 -32.50
C ALA A 294 12.50 7.97 -31.77
N LEU A 295 12.88 6.82 -32.35
CA LEU A 295 12.70 5.50 -31.76
C LEU A 295 13.43 5.38 -30.40
N SER A 296 14.63 5.93 -30.29
CA SER A 296 15.41 5.91 -29.03
C SER A 296 14.75 6.74 -27.93
N THR A 297 14.18 7.90 -28.26
CA THR A 297 13.39 8.71 -27.31
C THR A 297 12.17 7.94 -26.82
N ILE A 298 11.41 7.32 -27.73
CA ILE A 298 10.22 6.55 -27.38
C ILE A 298 10.56 5.37 -26.46
N LEU A 299 11.63 4.63 -26.76
CA LEU A 299 12.10 3.52 -25.92
C LEU A 299 12.45 3.99 -24.49
N ALA A 300 13.12 5.14 -24.37
CA ALA A 300 13.47 5.71 -23.06
C ALA A 300 12.23 6.14 -22.25
N GLU A 301 11.24 6.75 -22.91
CA GLU A 301 9.95 7.12 -22.31
C GLU A 301 9.20 5.89 -21.77
N VAL A 302 9.04 4.85 -22.60
CA VAL A 302 8.35 3.62 -22.20
C VAL A 302 9.10 2.89 -21.09
N ALA A 303 10.43 2.84 -21.13
CA ALA A 303 11.22 2.24 -20.05
C ALA A 303 11.01 2.97 -18.71
N THR A 304 10.98 4.30 -18.72
CA THR A 304 10.72 5.12 -17.53
C THR A 304 9.32 4.85 -16.97
N LEU A 305 8.33 4.75 -17.86
CA LEU A 305 6.94 4.54 -17.55
C LEU A 305 6.67 3.13 -16.99
N VAL A 306 7.29 2.08 -17.55
CA VAL A 306 7.26 0.72 -17.00
C VAL A 306 7.96 0.64 -15.64
N GLU A 307 9.12 1.27 -15.48
CA GLU A 307 9.84 1.28 -14.19
C GLU A 307 9.02 2.01 -13.11
N LYS A 308 8.37 3.11 -13.46
CA LYS A 308 7.49 3.83 -12.54
C LYS A 308 6.27 2.99 -12.16
N GLY A 309 5.63 2.31 -13.11
CA GLY A 309 4.55 1.36 -12.82
C GLY A 309 4.98 0.20 -11.92
N ARG A 310 6.19 -0.34 -12.10
CA ARG A 310 6.78 -1.33 -11.17
C ARG A 310 7.00 -0.78 -9.78
N SER A 311 7.48 0.47 -9.67
CA SER A 311 7.75 1.10 -8.39
C SER A 311 6.49 1.26 -7.53
N LEU A 312 5.32 1.46 -8.18
CA LEU A 312 4.03 1.57 -7.49
C LEU A 312 3.61 0.31 -6.76
N HIS A 313 4.12 -0.87 -7.10
CA HIS A 313 3.79 -2.13 -6.42
C HIS A 313 4.96 -2.62 -5.59
N GLY A 314 5.66 -1.72 -4.90
CA GLY A 314 6.73 -2.07 -3.97
C GLY A 314 8.02 -2.46 -4.70
N GLY A 315 8.59 -1.47 -5.40
CA GLY A 315 9.66 -1.61 -6.39
C GLY A 315 10.92 -2.40 -6.00
N ARG A 316 11.61 -2.88 -7.05
CA ARG A 316 12.92 -3.56 -7.15
C ARG A 316 13.14 -4.63 -6.06
N GLU A 317 12.89 -5.89 -6.43
CA GLU A 317 13.05 -7.12 -5.62
C GLU A 317 11.91 -7.41 -4.63
N GLY A 318 10.78 -7.97 -5.09
CA GLY A 318 9.84 -8.73 -4.25
C GLY A 318 9.06 -7.98 -3.15
N GLY A 319 9.03 -6.64 -3.18
CA GLY A 319 8.56 -5.77 -2.09
C GLY A 319 7.06 -5.81 -1.77
N SER A 320 6.14 -5.80 -2.75
CA SER A 320 4.68 -5.80 -2.45
C SER A 320 4.20 -7.09 -1.81
N ALA A 321 4.63 -8.23 -2.33
CA ALA A 321 4.28 -9.52 -1.75
C ALA A 321 4.76 -9.59 -0.29
N SER A 322 5.94 -9.02 0.00
CA SER A 322 6.46 -8.89 1.36
C SER A 322 5.65 -7.92 2.22
N PHE A 323 5.26 -6.76 1.69
CA PHE A 323 4.44 -5.78 2.42
C PHE A 323 3.06 -6.35 2.78
N LEU A 324 2.34 -6.91 1.81
CA LEU A 324 1.01 -7.44 2.04
C LEU A 324 1.02 -8.73 2.84
N SER A 325 2.04 -9.58 2.67
CA SER A 325 2.24 -10.71 3.58
C SER A 325 2.48 -10.25 5.01
N ARG A 326 3.17 -9.11 5.21
CA ARG A 326 3.35 -8.50 6.54
C ARG A 326 2.02 -8.00 7.09
N VAL A 327 1.24 -7.24 6.32
CA VAL A 327 -0.10 -6.79 6.72
C VAL A 327 -1.01 -7.96 7.09
N ARG A 328 -1.02 -9.03 6.27
CA ARG A 328 -1.75 -10.26 6.54
C ARG A 328 -1.32 -10.93 7.84
N GLN A 329 -0.01 -11.03 8.07
CA GLN A 329 0.54 -11.60 9.29
C GLN A 329 0.17 -10.76 10.53
N THR A 330 0.29 -9.43 10.44
CA THR A 330 -0.06 -8.51 11.53
C THR A 330 -1.56 -8.53 11.81
N LEU A 331 -2.42 -8.62 10.79
CA LEU A 331 -3.88 -8.77 10.93
C LEU A 331 -4.25 -10.11 11.58
N ALA A 332 -3.63 -11.22 11.18
CA ALA A 332 -3.83 -12.52 11.82
C ALA A 332 -3.36 -12.51 13.28
N GLN A 333 -2.24 -11.84 13.56
CA GLN A 333 -1.76 -11.62 14.93
C GLN A 333 -2.74 -10.77 15.73
N ALA A 334 -3.27 -9.69 15.16
CA ALA A 334 -4.29 -8.85 15.80
C ALA A 334 -5.54 -9.65 16.16
N SER A 335 -6.06 -10.48 15.25
CA SER A 335 -7.19 -11.38 15.50
C SER A 335 -6.93 -12.32 16.68
N ASN A 336 -5.76 -12.95 16.72
CA ASN A 336 -5.37 -13.79 17.87
C ASN A 336 -5.28 -12.99 19.18
N LEU A 337 -4.72 -11.78 19.16
CA LEU A 337 -4.60 -10.94 20.35
C LEU A 337 -5.97 -10.49 20.89
N ILE A 338 -6.91 -10.18 20.00
CA ILE A 338 -8.31 -9.84 20.33
C ILE A 338 -9.01 -11.02 21.00
N ALA A 339 -8.87 -12.23 20.44
CA ALA A 339 -9.42 -13.45 21.04
C ALA A 339 -8.83 -13.72 22.44
N MET A 340 -7.54 -13.44 22.64
CA MET A 340 -6.91 -13.56 23.96
C MET A 340 -7.43 -12.48 24.94
N CYS A 341 -7.69 -11.26 24.47
CA CYS A 341 -8.32 -10.21 25.28
C CYS A 341 -9.75 -10.58 25.72
N ASP A 342 -10.54 -11.21 24.84
CA ASP A 342 -11.85 -11.74 25.20
C ASP A 342 -11.77 -12.80 26.31
N ASP A 343 -10.83 -13.75 26.20
CA ASP A 343 -10.68 -14.81 27.19
C ASP A 343 -10.20 -14.30 28.56
N GLY A 344 -9.20 -13.41 28.56
CA GLY A 344 -8.80 -12.68 29.77
C GLY A 344 -9.96 -11.86 30.34
N GLY A 345 -10.78 -11.32 29.44
CA GLY A 345 -12.02 -10.67 29.73
C GLY A 345 -12.92 -11.53 30.62
N ARG A 346 -13.38 -12.68 30.11
CA ARG A 346 -14.32 -13.58 30.81
C ARG A 346 -13.88 -13.93 32.24
N SER A 347 -12.58 -14.13 32.48
CA SER A 347 -12.05 -14.41 33.83
C SER A 347 -12.27 -13.29 34.85
N ILE A 348 -12.34 -12.03 34.42
CA ILE A 348 -12.64 -10.89 35.29
C ILE A 348 -14.14 -10.78 35.56
N ASP A 349 -15.00 -11.08 34.57
CA ASP A 349 -16.46 -11.07 34.77
C ASP A 349 -16.87 -12.13 35.80
N GLU A 350 -16.26 -13.32 35.74
CA GLU A 350 -16.44 -14.37 36.75
C GLU A 350 -16.05 -13.87 38.15
N ALA A 351 -14.92 -13.18 38.29
CA ALA A 351 -14.49 -12.61 39.56
C ALA A 351 -15.43 -11.51 40.07
N LEU A 352 -15.93 -10.65 39.18
CA LEU A 352 -16.91 -9.61 39.52
C LEU A 352 -18.24 -10.20 39.99
N SER A 353 -18.69 -11.31 39.41
CA SER A 353 -19.87 -12.04 39.90
C SER A 353 -19.66 -12.55 41.34
N VAL A 354 -18.46 -13.09 41.64
CA VAL A 354 -18.12 -13.54 43.00
C VAL A 354 -18.05 -12.36 43.98
N VAL A 355 -17.57 -11.19 43.53
CA VAL A 355 -17.56 -9.95 44.33
C VAL A 355 -18.99 -9.53 44.70
N GLU A 356 -19.90 -9.48 43.72
CA GLU A 356 -21.29 -9.10 43.95
C GLU A 356 -21.99 -10.04 44.93
N ASP A 357 -21.91 -11.35 44.70
CA ASP A 357 -22.50 -12.38 45.56
C ASP A 357 -21.96 -12.29 47.00
N THR A 358 -20.68 -12.00 47.17
CA THR A 358 -20.04 -11.92 48.49
C THR A 358 -20.41 -10.63 49.21
N LEU A 359 -20.51 -9.50 48.49
CA LEU A 359 -20.91 -8.21 49.06
C LEU A 359 -22.34 -8.23 49.60
N GLU A 360 -23.27 -8.90 48.91
CA GLU A 360 -24.65 -9.06 49.37
C GLU A 360 -24.68 -9.82 50.71
N LYS A 361 -24.01 -10.98 50.78
CA LYS A 361 -23.90 -11.77 52.01
C LYS A 361 -23.25 -11.01 53.16
N PHE A 362 -22.22 -10.20 52.89
CA PHE A 362 -21.55 -9.41 53.93
C PHE A 362 -22.44 -8.28 54.45
N ARG A 363 -23.21 -7.61 53.59
CA ARG A 363 -24.18 -6.59 54.02
C ARG A 363 -25.22 -7.19 54.96
N ASP A 364 -25.75 -8.36 54.62
CA ASP A 364 -26.73 -9.06 55.46
C ASP A 364 -26.14 -9.49 56.80
N ALA A 365 -24.92 -10.04 56.79
CA ALA A 365 -24.25 -10.45 58.02
C ALA A 365 -23.92 -9.28 58.95
N ILE A 366 -23.51 -8.13 58.41
CA ILE A 366 -23.24 -6.91 59.19
C ILE A 366 -24.55 -6.32 59.74
N ALA A 367 -25.64 -6.36 58.99
CA ALA A 367 -26.95 -5.93 59.49
C ALA A 367 -27.39 -6.81 60.67
N ASN A 368 -27.36 -8.14 60.50
CA ASN A 368 -27.69 -9.11 61.55
C ASN A 368 -26.78 -8.97 62.79
N LEU A 369 -25.48 -8.71 62.57
CA LEU A 369 -24.54 -8.42 63.64
C LEU A 369 -24.91 -7.14 64.39
N SER A 370 -25.26 -6.06 63.68
CA SER A 370 -25.60 -4.77 64.31
C SER A 370 -26.80 -4.94 65.25
N ASP A 371 -27.83 -5.67 64.79
CA ASP A 371 -29.01 -5.98 65.59
C ASP A 371 -28.66 -6.83 66.81
N SER A 372 -27.88 -7.89 66.60
CA SER A 372 -27.46 -8.79 67.69
C SER A 372 -26.57 -8.09 68.74
N VAL A 373 -25.75 -7.12 68.34
CA VAL A 373 -24.90 -6.37 69.26
C VAL A 373 -25.73 -5.44 70.16
N VAL A 374 -26.79 -4.84 69.64
CA VAL A 374 -27.75 -4.07 70.44
C VAL A 374 -28.41 -4.96 71.49
N ASP A 375 -28.84 -6.15 71.10
CA ASP A 375 -29.44 -7.13 72.00
C ASP A 375 -28.46 -7.58 73.09
N ILE A 376 -27.21 -7.91 72.74
CA ILE A 376 -26.17 -8.26 73.71
C ILE A 376 -25.90 -7.12 74.70
N SER A 377 -25.91 -5.87 74.24
CA SER A 377 -25.73 -4.69 75.08
C SER A 377 -26.91 -4.49 76.05
N LEU A 378 -28.15 -4.66 75.59
CA LEU A 378 -29.36 -4.62 76.43
C LEU A 378 -29.36 -5.74 77.47
N ILE A 379 -29.02 -6.95 77.03
CA ILE A 379 -28.88 -8.15 77.86
C ILE A 379 -27.83 -7.88 78.95
N GLY A 380 -26.64 -7.38 78.59
CA GLY A 380 -25.56 -7.01 79.52
C GLY A 380 -25.95 -5.91 80.51
N MET A 381 -26.61 -4.84 80.05
CA MET A 381 -27.07 -3.74 80.90
C MET A 381 -28.09 -4.22 81.94
N ASN A 382 -29.07 -5.03 81.52
CA ASN A 382 -30.10 -5.60 82.41
C ASN A 382 -29.48 -6.53 83.47
N ALA A 383 -28.51 -7.35 83.09
CA ALA A 383 -27.78 -8.19 84.03
C ALA A 383 -26.92 -7.38 85.00
N GLY A 384 -26.24 -6.33 84.53
CA GLY A 384 -25.47 -5.42 85.38
C GLY A 384 -26.34 -4.72 86.43
N LEU A 385 -27.53 -4.24 86.03
CA LEU A 385 -28.50 -3.63 86.94
C LEU A 385 -29.00 -4.63 87.99
N ARG A 386 -29.42 -5.83 87.60
CA ARG A 386 -29.85 -6.90 88.53
C ARG A 386 -28.73 -7.33 89.48
N ALA A 387 -27.51 -7.48 88.97
CA ALA A 387 -26.35 -7.83 89.79
C ALA A 387 -25.99 -6.73 90.79
N GLY A 388 -26.15 -5.45 90.42
CA GLY A 388 -25.96 -4.32 91.33
C GLY A 388 -26.89 -4.36 92.54
N HIS A 389 -28.13 -4.82 92.38
CA HIS A 389 -29.10 -4.97 93.48
C HIS A 389 -28.73 -6.08 94.48
N LEU A 390 -27.88 -7.04 94.10
CA LEU A 390 -27.39 -8.12 94.98
C LEU A 390 -26.18 -7.70 95.83
N GLY A 391 -25.69 -6.46 95.69
CA GLY A 391 -24.60 -5.90 96.48
C GLY A 391 -23.30 -6.70 96.35
N VAL A 392 -22.73 -7.15 97.48
CA VAL A 392 -21.45 -7.88 97.50
C VAL A 392 -21.53 -9.21 96.74
N LYS A 393 -22.69 -9.88 96.77
CA LYS A 393 -22.89 -11.17 96.10
C LYS A 393 -22.93 -11.06 94.57
N GLY A 394 -23.29 -9.89 94.02
CA GLY A 394 -23.40 -9.64 92.58
C GLY A 394 -22.17 -9.02 91.91
N ARG A 395 -21.09 -8.71 92.65
CA ARG A 395 -19.92 -7.99 92.08
C ARG A 395 -19.28 -8.69 90.88
N ALA A 396 -19.15 -10.01 90.93
CA ALA A 396 -18.59 -10.79 89.82
C ALA A 396 -19.44 -10.61 88.54
N PHE A 397 -20.76 -10.60 88.67
CA PHE A 397 -21.69 -10.36 87.56
C PHE A 397 -21.63 -8.95 87.00
N VAL A 398 -21.42 -7.94 87.84
CA VAL A 398 -21.24 -6.56 87.38
C VAL A 398 -19.99 -6.45 86.49
N VAL A 399 -18.89 -7.12 86.85
CA VAL A 399 -17.67 -7.16 86.03
C VAL A 399 -17.93 -7.90 84.71
N ILE A 400 -18.60 -9.05 84.75
CA ILE A 400 -18.96 -9.83 83.55
C ILE A 400 -19.86 -9.02 82.61
N ALA A 401 -20.87 -8.33 83.14
CA ALA A 401 -21.76 -7.46 82.37
C ALA A 401 -20.98 -6.28 81.74
N HIS A 402 -20.03 -5.71 82.48
CA HIS A 402 -19.14 -4.68 81.96
C HIS A 402 -18.26 -5.19 80.81
N GLU A 403 -17.62 -6.35 80.97
CA GLU A 403 -16.80 -6.98 79.92
C GLU A 403 -17.63 -7.35 78.68
N MET A 404 -18.86 -7.83 78.88
CA MET A 404 -19.76 -8.13 77.77
C MET A 404 -20.13 -6.87 76.99
N LYS A 405 -20.40 -5.76 77.69
CA LYS A 405 -20.65 -4.46 77.06
C LYS A 405 -19.42 -3.94 76.32
N LEU A 406 -18.23 -4.00 76.94
CA LEU A 406 -16.97 -3.59 76.30
C LEU A 406 -16.71 -4.37 75.01
N THR A 407 -16.98 -5.67 75.01
CA THR A 407 -16.82 -6.53 73.83
C THR A 407 -17.86 -6.19 72.75
N ALA A 408 -19.11 -5.91 73.14
CA ALA A 408 -20.16 -5.44 72.23
C ALA A 408 -19.82 -4.09 71.58
N ASP A 409 -19.22 -3.16 72.34
CA ASP A 409 -18.74 -1.87 71.83
C ASP A 409 -17.59 -2.08 70.82
N GLN A 410 -16.68 -3.03 71.08
CA GLN A 410 -15.61 -3.41 70.15
C GLN A 410 -16.17 -4.04 68.85
N MET A 411 -17.19 -4.89 68.95
CA MET A 411 -17.90 -5.46 67.79
C MET A 411 -18.55 -4.37 66.95
N THR A 412 -19.23 -3.40 67.59
CA THR A 412 -19.81 -2.23 66.92
C THR A 412 -18.74 -1.43 66.18
N GLY A 413 -17.61 -1.15 66.84
CA GLY A 413 -16.51 -0.42 66.23
C GLY A 413 -15.92 -1.13 65.00
N ALA A 414 -15.78 -2.46 65.06
CA ALA A 414 -15.33 -3.26 63.92
C ALA A 414 -16.35 -3.26 62.77
N ALA A 415 -17.64 -3.40 63.07
CA ALA A 415 -18.72 -3.35 62.08
C ALA A 415 -18.81 -1.99 61.37
N ILE A 416 -18.64 -0.88 62.10
CA ILE A 416 -18.60 0.49 61.54
C ILE A 416 -17.42 0.66 60.57
N ARG A 417 -16.26 0.07 60.86
CA ARG A 417 -15.08 0.12 59.98
C ARG A 417 -15.22 -0.76 58.74
N LEU A 418 -15.99 -1.85 58.83
CA LEU A 418 -16.17 -2.79 57.72
C LEU A 418 -17.09 -2.21 56.63
N ARG A 419 -18.14 -1.47 56.99
CA ARG A 419 -19.09 -0.85 56.04
C ARG A 419 -18.43 -0.04 54.91
N PRO A 420 -17.55 0.96 55.18
CA PRO A 420 -16.93 1.75 54.11
C PRO A 420 -16.03 0.92 53.20
N LEU A 421 -15.40 -0.14 53.71
CA LEU A 421 -14.59 -1.05 52.89
C LEU A 421 -15.46 -1.87 51.93
N LEU A 422 -16.63 -2.32 52.37
CA LEU A 422 -17.56 -3.02 51.47
C LEU A 422 -18.10 -2.09 50.37
N GLU A 423 -18.38 -0.83 50.72
CA GLU A 423 -18.76 0.19 49.73
C GLU A 423 -17.62 0.47 48.75
N GLU A 424 -16.37 0.48 49.19
CA GLU A 424 -15.20 0.63 48.32
C GLU A 424 -15.03 -0.57 47.38
N ILE A 425 -15.12 -1.81 47.90
CA ILE A 425 -15.08 -3.03 47.08
C ILE A 425 -16.17 -2.99 46.01
N GLY A 426 -17.39 -2.57 46.37
CA GLY A 426 -18.49 -2.41 45.42
C GLY A 426 -18.21 -1.37 44.34
N LYS A 427 -17.71 -0.19 44.73
CA LYS A 427 -17.35 0.88 43.78
C LYS A 427 -16.24 0.46 42.82
N VAL A 428 -15.19 -0.19 43.31
CA VAL A 428 -14.09 -0.69 42.47
C VAL A 428 -14.61 -1.77 41.51
N GLY A 429 -15.51 -2.65 41.97
CA GLY A 429 -16.18 -3.63 41.12
C GLY A 429 -17.02 -2.98 40.00
N ASP A 430 -17.78 -1.94 40.33
CA ASP A 430 -18.58 -1.16 39.38
C ASP A 430 -17.70 -0.42 38.36
N ASP A 431 -16.58 0.17 38.81
CA ASP A 431 -15.66 0.89 37.94
C ASP A 431 -14.92 -0.06 36.98
N LEU A 432 -14.55 -1.26 37.45
CA LEU A 432 -14.01 -2.31 36.60
C LEU A 432 -15.04 -2.77 35.56
N ARG A 433 -16.31 -2.92 35.95
CA ARG A 433 -17.41 -3.24 35.03
C ARG A 433 -17.66 -2.16 33.99
N LYS A 434 -17.60 -0.88 34.36
CA LYS A 434 -17.73 0.25 33.42
C LYS A 434 -16.56 0.32 32.44
N SER A 435 -15.33 0.11 32.92
CA SER A 435 -14.14 0.06 32.06
C SER A 435 -14.28 -1.02 30.98
N ARG A 436 -14.90 -2.14 31.36
CA ARG A 436 -15.22 -3.27 30.51
C ARG A 436 -16.37 -3.04 29.54
N ALA A 437 -17.47 -2.47 29.99
CA ALA A 437 -18.60 -2.11 29.13
C ALA A 437 -18.19 -1.10 28.04
N ASN A 438 -17.30 -0.15 28.37
CA ASN A 438 -16.74 0.76 27.36
C ASN A 438 -15.83 0.06 26.34
N SER A 439 -15.28 -1.11 26.67
CA SER A 439 -14.50 -1.96 25.76
C SER A 439 -15.36 -2.93 24.93
N ASP A 440 -16.68 -2.94 25.18
CA ASP A 440 -17.80 -3.67 24.56
C ASP A 440 -17.45 -4.98 23.81
N GLN A 441 -17.99 -6.09 24.31
CA GLN A 441 -17.85 -7.43 23.71
C GLN A 441 -18.34 -7.50 22.24
N THR A 442 -19.37 -6.71 21.90
CA THR A 442 -19.88 -6.49 20.54
C THR A 442 -18.85 -5.79 19.63
N ASN A 443 -17.95 -4.99 20.20
CA ASN A 443 -16.85 -4.38 19.47
C ASN A 443 -15.73 -5.36 19.13
N LEU A 444 -15.48 -6.40 19.93
CA LEU A 444 -14.48 -7.43 19.63
C LEU A 444 -14.93 -8.34 18.46
N THR A 445 -16.17 -8.85 18.47
CA THR A 445 -16.69 -9.69 17.39
C THR A 445 -16.80 -8.94 16.06
N SER A 446 -17.22 -7.67 16.10
CA SER A 446 -17.23 -6.80 14.91
C SER A 446 -15.83 -6.50 14.41
N MET A 447 -14.83 -6.40 15.31
CA MET A 447 -13.42 -6.21 14.94
C MET A 447 -12.83 -7.45 14.28
N GLU A 448 -13.14 -8.66 14.76
CA GLU A 448 -12.74 -9.90 14.11
C GLU A 448 -13.32 -10.00 12.70
N THR A 449 -14.61 -9.69 12.54
CA THR A 449 -15.27 -9.63 11.23
C THR A 449 -14.61 -8.59 10.31
N ALA A 450 -14.30 -7.41 10.85
CA ALA A 450 -13.62 -6.35 10.11
C ALA A 450 -12.20 -6.76 9.68
N ILE A 451 -11.45 -7.46 10.53
CA ILE A 451 -10.12 -8.00 10.18
C ILE A 451 -10.22 -8.99 9.03
N LEU A 452 -11.16 -9.95 9.10
CA LEU A 452 -11.34 -10.95 8.04
C LEU A 452 -11.75 -10.31 6.72
N HIS A 453 -12.67 -9.34 6.76
CA HIS A 453 -13.06 -8.59 5.57
C HIS A 453 -11.89 -7.80 4.97
N THR A 454 -11.13 -7.09 5.81
CA THR A 454 -9.96 -6.31 5.38
C THR A 454 -8.90 -7.21 4.76
N LEU A 455 -8.67 -8.39 5.34
CA LEU A 455 -7.74 -9.38 4.83
C LEU A 455 -8.13 -9.83 3.42
N HIS A 456 -9.42 -10.15 3.22
CA HIS A 456 -9.94 -10.53 1.91
C HIS A 456 -9.83 -9.41 0.88
N ASP A 457 -10.18 -8.17 1.24
CA ASP A 457 -10.07 -7.02 0.35
C ASP A 457 -8.62 -6.75 -0.07
N VAL A 458 -7.69 -6.85 0.87
CA VAL A 458 -6.26 -6.67 0.63
C VAL A 458 -5.71 -7.77 -0.28
N GLU A 459 -6.10 -9.03 -0.08
CA GLU A 459 -5.70 -10.15 -0.93
C GLU A 459 -6.26 -10.02 -2.35
N ALA A 460 -7.56 -9.74 -2.47
CA ALA A 460 -8.20 -9.56 -3.78
C ALA A 460 -7.63 -8.36 -4.54
N GLY A 461 -7.33 -7.26 -3.83
CA GLY A 461 -6.64 -6.09 -4.40
C GLY A 461 -5.22 -6.44 -4.85
N ASN A 462 -4.47 -7.20 -4.05
CA ASN A 462 -3.12 -7.65 -4.42
C ASN A 462 -3.10 -8.44 -5.72
N ASP A 463 -3.97 -9.43 -5.85
CA ASP A 463 -3.99 -10.31 -7.02
C ASP A 463 -4.32 -9.52 -8.30
N ARG A 464 -5.24 -8.55 -8.19
CA ARG A 464 -5.56 -7.63 -9.29
C ARG A 464 -4.39 -6.73 -9.66
N LEU A 465 -3.73 -6.13 -8.66
CA LEU A 465 -2.54 -5.30 -8.89
C LEU A 465 -1.41 -6.11 -9.52
N GLY A 466 -1.12 -7.30 -8.99
CA GLY A 466 -0.13 -8.22 -9.54
C GLY A 466 -0.41 -8.59 -11.00
N GLY A 467 -1.68 -8.87 -11.34
CA GLY A 467 -2.10 -9.14 -12.71
C GLY A 467 -1.96 -7.93 -13.65
N LEU A 468 -2.25 -6.71 -13.17
CA LEU A 468 -2.06 -5.47 -13.93
C LEU A 468 -0.58 -5.20 -14.23
N ILE A 469 0.30 -5.46 -13.28
CA ILE A 469 1.75 -5.24 -13.45
C ILE A 469 2.37 -6.32 -14.30
N GLY A 470 1.93 -7.57 -14.17
CA GLY A 470 2.34 -8.64 -15.09
C GLY A 470 2.06 -8.23 -16.53
N ARG A 471 0.83 -7.75 -16.80
CA ARG A 471 0.47 -7.19 -18.12
C ARG A 471 1.36 -6.03 -18.54
N LEU A 472 1.59 -5.05 -17.66
CA LEU A 472 2.46 -3.90 -17.94
C LEU A 472 3.89 -4.33 -18.33
N ILE A 473 4.45 -5.32 -17.64
CA ILE A 473 5.80 -5.84 -17.89
C ILE A 473 5.84 -6.56 -19.24
N ASP A 474 4.86 -7.40 -19.52
CA ASP A 474 4.77 -8.16 -20.76
C ASP A 474 4.58 -7.23 -21.98
N GLU A 475 3.71 -6.23 -21.86
CA GLU A 475 3.50 -5.22 -22.90
C GLU A 475 4.73 -4.32 -23.09
N GLY A 476 5.37 -3.90 -22.00
CA GLY A 476 6.63 -3.14 -22.06
C GLY A 476 7.74 -3.94 -22.77
N ALA A 477 7.87 -5.24 -22.50
CA ALA A 477 8.86 -6.10 -23.15
C ALA A 477 8.55 -6.31 -24.64
N LYS A 478 7.27 -6.50 -25.00
CA LYS A 478 6.84 -6.58 -26.41
C LYS A 478 7.13 -5.28 -27.16
N PHE A 479 6.82 -4.14 -26.54
CA PHE A 479 7.08 -2.83 -27.10
C PHE A 479 8.57 -2.60 -27.35
N ASP A 480 9.42 -2.92 -26.36
CA ASP A 480 10.87 -2.83 -26.47
C ASP A 480 11.40 -3.69 -27.63
N ALA A 481 10.92 -4.93 -27.76
CA ALA A 481 11.31 -5.82 -28.86
C ALA A 481 10.94 -5.26 -30.25
N VAL A 482 9.70 -4.78 -30.42
CA VAL A 482 9.22 -4.23 -31.70
C VAL A 482 10.01 -2.97 -32.09
N MET A 483 10.19 -2.05 -31.14
CA MET A 483 10.85 -0.76 -31.41
C MET A 483 12.37 -0.90 -31.58
N ASN A 484 13.01 -1.81 -30.84
CA ASN A 484 14.43 -2.15 -31.09
C ASN A 484 14.61 -2.80 -32.46
N GLY A 485 13.69 -3.68 -32.88
CA GLY A 485 13.69 -4.26 -34.23
C GLY A 485 13.60 -3.20 -35.33
N ALA A 486 12.70 -2.22 -35.17
CA ALA A 486 12.58 -1.09 -36.10
C ALA A 486 13.87 -0.25 -36.17
N ARG A 487 14.49 0.00 -35.01
CA ARG A 487 15.74 0.77 -34.92
C ARG A 487 16.90 0.06 -35.60
N GLU A 488 17.02 -1.26 -35.40
CA GLU A 488 18.03 -2.09 -36.04
C GLU A 488 17.87 -2.12 -37.57
N GLN A 489 16.62 -2.25 -38.05
CA GLN A 489 16.33 -2.19 -39.49
C GLN A 489 16.73 -0.86 -40.12
N MET A 490 16.39 0.28 -39.48
CA MET A 490 16.79 1.61 -39.98
C MET A 490 18.31 1.81 -39.96
N THR A 491 18.98 1.31 -38.94
CA THR A 491 20.46 1.39 -38.84
C THR A 491 21.13 0.53 -39.92
N SER A 492 20.59 -0.66 -40.20
CA SER A 492 21.04 -1.55 -41.27
C SER A 492 20.82 -0.94 -42.66
N LEU A 493 19.70 -0.25 -42.84
CA LEU A 493 19.40 0.48 -44.07
C LEU A 493 20.38 1.64 -44.31
N GLY A 494 20.67 2.45 -43.29
CA GLY A 494 21.67 3.51 -43.37
C GLY A 494 23.06 2.96 -43.68
N SER A 495 23.43 1.84 -43.05
CA SER A 495 24.68 1.13 -43.36
C SER A 495 24.74 0.66 -44.82
N SER A 496 23.61 0.22 -45.39
CA SER A 496 23.52 -0.18 -46.80
C SER A 496 23.65 1.03 -47.74
N ALA A 497 23.03 2.16 -47.40
CA ALA A 497 23.09 3.38 -48.19
C ALA A 497 24.44 4.11 -48.11
N SER A 498 25.26 3.82 -47.10
CA SER A 498 26.63 4.36 -46.96
C SER A 498 27.58 4.00 -48.10
N ALA A 499 27.18 3.04 -48.97
CA ALA A 499 27.90 2.71 -50.19
C ALA A 499 27.67 3.74 -51.33
N LEU A 500 26.55 4.44 -51.34
CA LEU A 500 26.16 5.37 -52.42
C LEU A 500 27.17 6.53 -52.62
N PRO A 501 27.79 7.14 -51.59
CA PRO A 501 28.82 8.15 -51.78
C PRO A 501 30.11 7.60 -52.43
N ALA A 502 30.40 6.30 -52.25
CA ALA A 502 31.48 5.65 -52.97
C ALA A 502 31.12 5.44 -54.44
N VAL A 503 29.86 5.07 -54.73
CA VAL A 503 29.33 4.97 -56.10
C VAL A 503 29.40 6.32 -56.81
N ALA A 504 28.92 7.40 -56.17
CA ALA A 504 29.00 8.75 -56.72
C ALA A 504 30.44 9.19 -57.04
N ARG A 505 31.39 8.96 -56.13
CA ARG A 505 32.81 9.25 -56.38
C ARG A 505 33.42 8.40 -57.50
N CYS A 506 32.94 7.18 -57.71
CA CYS A 506 33.39 6.35 -58.83
C CYS A 506 32.85 6.88 -60.16
N LEU A 507 31.60 7.34 -60.19
CA LEU A 507 30.99 8.00 -61.34
C LEU A 507 31.74 9.30 -61.70
N GLU A 508 32.05 10.15 -60.73
CA GLU A 508 32.83 11.38 -60.94
C GLU A 508 34.21 11.09 -61.54
N LYS A 509 34.92 10.10 -60.98
CA LYS A 509 36.24 9.68 -61.49
C LYS A 509 36.16 9.11 -62.91
N ALA A 510 35.10 8.36 -63.22
CA ALA A 510 34.90 7.79 -64.54
C ALA A 510 34.53 8.86 -65.58
N ALA A 511 33.79 9.90 -65.18
CA ALA A 511 33.46 11.05 -66.03
C ALA A 511 34.65 11.98 -66.26
N GLY A 512 35.57 12.11 -65.29
CA GLY A 512 36.77 12.93 -65.40
C GLY A 512 36.50 14.44 -65.43
N ASP A 513 37.55 15.25 -65.60
CA ASP A 513 37.46 16.72 -65.56
C ASP A 513 36.73 17.29 -66.79
N LEU A 514 35.79 18.21 -66.55
CA LEU A 514 34.97 18.91 -67.53
C LEU A 514 35.38 20.38 -67.69
N SER A 515 36.46 20.82 -67.05
CA SER A 515 36.97 22.18 -67.14
C SER A 515 37.31 22.57 -68.58
N GLY A 516 36.68 23.65 -69.07
CA GLY A 516 36.95 24.20 -70.41
C GLY A 516 36.20 23.55 -71.58
N VAL A 517 35.23 22.68 -71.30
CA VAL A 517 34.38 22.04 -72.30
C VAL A 517 33.18 22.94 -72.66
N GLY A 518 32.93 23.14 -73.96
CA GLY A 518 31.76 23.89 -74.46
C GLY A 518 30.59 22.96 -74.80
N PHE A 519 29.37 23.40 -74.48
CA PHE A 519 28.12 22.68 -74.73
C PHE A 519 27.24 23.45 -75.73
N GLY A 520 26.51 22.72 -76.58
CA GLY A 520 25.67 23.26 -77.64
C GLY A 520 24.16 23.25 -77.32
N HIS A 521 23.34 23.81 -78.22
CA HIS A 521 21.88 23.88 -78.04
C HIS A 521 21.18 22.50 -78.00
N GLN A 522 21.78 21.47 -78.59
CA GLN A 522 21.27 20.09 -78.53
C GLN A 522 21.50 19.46 -77.14
N ASP A 523 22.58 19.86 -76.46
CA ASP A 523 22.89 19.43 -75.09
C ASP A 523 21.91 20.05 -74.09
N GLU A 524 21.52 21.32 -74.31
CA GLU A 524 20.50 22.02 -73.51
C GLU A 524 19.12 21.35 -73.60
N ALA A 525 18.71 20.88 -74.78
CA ALA A 525 17.41 20.22 -74.94
C ALA A 525 17.30 18.92 -74.13
N LEU A 526 18.38 18.13 -74.06
CA LEU A 526 18.40 16.88 -73.30
C LEU A 526 18.46 17.13 -71.78
N LEU A 527 19.13 18.20 -71.35
CA LEU A 527 19.11 18.67 -69.95
C LEU A 527 17.72 19.20 -69.56
N ASP A 528 17.03 19.92 -70.44
CA ASP A 528 15.65 20.37 -70.24
C ASP A 528 14.67 19.19 -70.11
N GLU A 529 14.86 18.12 -70.89
CA GLU A 529 14.08 16.89 -70.77
C GLU A 529 14.28 16.18 -69.42
N LEU A 530 15.52 16.09 -68.94
CA LEU A 530 15.82 15.56 -67.60
C LEU A 530 15.20 16.43 -66.51
N TYR A 531 15.32 17.75 -66.65
CA TYR A 531 14.73 18.72 -65.72
C TYR A 531 13.20 18.61 -65.64
N ALA A 532 12.53 18.34 -66.75
CA ALA A 532 11.08 18.16 -66.81
C ALA A 532 10.58 16.86 -66.16
N ARG A 533 11.45 15.84 -66.01
CA ARG A 533 11.11 14.55 -65.39
C ARG A 533 11.21 14.55 -63.87
N TYR A 534 12.00 15.45 -63.30
CA TYR A 534 12.10 15.55 -61.85
C TYR A 534 10.76 15.87 -61.21
N THR A 535 10.42 15.09 -60.18
CA THR A 535 9.21 15.27 -59.39
C THR A 535 9.47 16.20 -58.20
N MET A 536 10.70 16.26 -57.70
CA MET A 536 11.06 17.01 -56.49
C MET A 536 11.70 18.37 -56.82
N GLU A 537 11.39 19.41 -56.03
CA GLU A 537 12.03 20.73 -56.14
C GLU A 537 13.54 20.65 -55.83
N ARG A 538 13.92 19.79 -54.88
CA ARG A 538 15.32 19.59 -54.50
C ARG A 538 16.19 19.07 -55.65
N GLU A 539 15.67 18.16 -56.48
CA GLU A 539 16.36 17.69 -57.68
C GLU A 539 16.58 18.82 -58.68
N ARG A 540 15.57 19.68 -58.87
CA ARG A 540 15.67 20.85 -59.74
C ARG A 540 16.69 21.86 -59.21
N ASP A 541 16.80 22.04 -57.90
CA ASP A 541 17.81 22.89 -57.28
C ASP A 541 19.22 22.38 -57.51
N VAL A 542 19.47 21.09 -57.25
CA VAL A 542 20.78 20.47 -57.48
C VAL A 542 21.17 20.57 -58.96
N HIS A 543 20.22 20.33 -59.87
CA HIS A 543 20.45 20.46 -61.31
C HIS A 543 20.83 21.89 -61.71
N ARG A 544 20.09 22.90 -61.25
CA ARG A 544 20.40 24.32 -61.53
C ARG A 544 21.76 24.74 -60.95
N GLN A 545 22.03 24.36 -59.71
CA GLN A 545 23.30 24.66 -59.03
C GLN A 545 24.47 24.02 -59.76
N PHE A 546 24.33 22.78 -60.21
CA PHE A 546 25.35 22.05 -60.95
C PHE A 546 25.65 22.66 -62.32
N LEU A 547 24.65 23.18 -63.03
CA LEU A 547 24.82 23.77 -64.37
C LEU A 547 25.38 25.21 -64.37
N THR A 548 25.24 25.93 -63.26
CA THR A 548 25.67 27.34 -63.12
C THR A 548 27.14 27.58 -63.54
N PRO A 549 28.14 26.76 -63.15
CA PRO A 549 29.53 26.92 -63.56
C PRO A 549 29.78 26.75 -65.06
N PHE A 550 28.86 26.08 -65.79
CA PHE A 550 28.96 25.83 -67.23
C PHE A 550 28.21 26.89 -68.07
N GLY A 551 27.56 27.87 -67.42
CA GLY A 551 26.80 28.92 -68.10
C GLY A 551 25.51 28.43 -68.77
N LEU A 552 25.05 27.22 -68.42
CA LEU A 552 23.84 26.60 -68.95
C LEU A 552 22.64 26.99 -68.07
N THR A 553 21.53 27.39 -68.70
CA THR A 553 20.27 27.69 -68.02
C THR A 553 19.15 26.84 -68.59
N THR A 554 18.53 26.00 -67.75
CA THR A 554 17.38 25.18 -68.13
C THR A 554 16.13 26.04 -68.30
N LYS A 555 15.35 25.82 -69.36
CA LYS A 555 14.05 26.49 -69.54
C LYS A 555 13.02 25.79 -68.67
N GLN A 556 12.42 26.55 -67.75
CA GLN A 556 11.32 26.04 -66.93
C GLN A 556 10.17 25.57 -67.84
N PRO A 557 9.73 24.31 -67.78
CA PRO A 557 8.55 23.89 -68.51
C PRO A 557 7.36 24.71 -67.98
N ALA A 558 6.52 25.20 -68.88
CA ALA A 558 5.29 25.89 -68.50
C ALA A 558 4.47 24.96 -67.58
N PRO A 559 3.89 25.45 -66.47
CA PRO A 559 3.08 24.61 -65.60
C PRO A 559 1.98 23.97 -66.44
N ALA A 560 1.90 22.63 -66.41
CA ALA A 560 0.74 21.94 -66.93
C ALA A 560 -0.48 22.49 -66.19
N ALA A 561 -1.43 23.04 -66.93
CA ALA A 561 -2.68 23.52 -66.36
C ALA A 561 -3.34 22.37 -65.59
N SER A 562 -3.40 22.49 -64.27
CA SER A 562 -4.12 21.56 -63.40
C SER A 562 -5.62 21.82 -63.58
N ASP A 563 -6.23 21.18 -64.58
CA ASP A 563 -7.66 20.89 -64.55
C ASP A 563 -7.88 19.80 -63.50
N CYS A 564 -8.10 20.21 -62.25
CA CYS A 564 -8.69 19.37 -61.20
C CYS A 564 -9.46 20.28 -60.23
N ASP A 565 -10.72 20.54 -60.59
CA ASP A 565 -11.79 20.72 -59.62
C ASP A 565 -11.80 19.50 -58.70
N PHE A 566 -11.56 19.69 -57.41
CA PHE A 566 -11.98 18.75 -56.38
C PHE A 566 -12.55 19.54 -55.19
N GLU A 567 -13.87 19.66 -55.20
CA GLU A 567 -14.66 20.03 -54.04
C GLU A 567 -14.45 19.02 -52.91
N LEU A 568 -14.18 19.54 -51.70
CA LEU A 568 -14.06 18.79 -50.46
C LEU A 568 -15.40 18.18 -50.04
N PHE A 569 -15.39 16.90 -49.69
CA PHE A 569 -16.26 16.28 -48.68
C PHE A 569 -15.40 15.63 -47.60
#